data_AF-A0AAU3IHK2-F1
#
_entry.id   AF-A0AAU3IHK2-F1
#
_cell.length_a   1.000
_cell.length_b   1.000
_cell.length_c   1.000
_cell.angle_alpha   90.00
_cell.angle_beta   90.00
_cell.angle_gamma   90.00
#
_symmetry.space_group_name_H-M   'P 1'
#
loop_
_entity.id
_entity.type
_entity.pdbx_description
1 polymer ?
#
loop_
_entity_poly.entity_id
_entity_poly.type
_entity_poly.pdbx_seq_one_letter_code
_entity_poly.pdbx_strand_id
1 'polypeptide(L)'
;MTTFDLFRRASLPAAAVALLSLTACSGSSGATATATATVTVTAPASPAEPSGNTPEASQDPGTSDTPEPAATTATPRKTEKAGPPITAATPGVFGETFQSDPGHDFTKGLSPSRDGVLRGQLVTMQDENVAEYRPIKFVPEVGGSTNGHFEGPPEGDVMAFAAPLAKDVEFLSAVGCKGNDQTINSRYVGTQRCSRDKLILRADAGDLRALITVRRGQIVKVVEIYAP
;
A
#
# COMPACT_ATOMS: atom_id res chain seq x y z
N MET A 1 29.13 -28.28 30.72
CA MET A 1 30.46 -28.38 30.08
C MET A 1 30.32 -27.75 28.69
N THR A 2 30.62 -26.45 28.48
CA THR A 2 31.95 -25.87 28.10
C THR A 2 32.51 -26.55 26.84
N THR A 3 32.83 -25.89 25.72
CA THR A 3 33.89 -24.86 25.50
C THR A 3 33.75 -24.33 24.05
N PHE A 4 33.53 -23.04 23.78
CA PHE A 4 34.48 -21.98 23.37
C PHE A 4 35.49 -22.25 22.21
N ASP A 5 35.28 -21.50 21.11
CA ASP A 5 36.18 -20.82 20.16
C ASP A 5 37.51 -21.43 19.65
N LEU A 6 37.79 -21.28 18.33
CA LEU A 6 38.84 -20.36 17.80
C LEU A 6 39.02 -20.40 16.24
N PHE A 7 38.83 -19.23 15.58
CA PHE A 7 39.65 -18.54 14.53
C PHE A 7 40.06 -19.29 13.22
N ARG A 8 40.23 -18.74 11.99
CA ARG A 8 40.62 -17.41 11.41
C ARG A 8 40.56 -17.58 9.86
N ARG A 9 40.11 -16.66 8.98
CA ARG A 9 40.88 -15.54 8.36
C ARG A 9 40.09 -14.89 7.18
N ALA A 10 40.10 -13.55 7.14
CA ALA A 10 40.21 -12.59 6.00
C ALA A 10 39.34 -12.77 4.74
N SER A 11 38.69 -11.74 4.16
CA SER A 11 39.26 -10.43 3.75
C SER A 11 38.16 -9.39 3.39
N LEU A 12 38.44 -8.10 3.62
CA LEU A 12 37.69 -6.89 3.21
C LEU A 12 37.93 -6.53 1.71
N PRO A 13 37.16 -5.63 1.05
CA PRO A 13 37.26 -4.15 1.20
C PRO A 13 35.89 -3.45 1.36
N ALA A 14 35.72 -2.49 2.28
CA ALA A 14 35.99 -1.04 2.19
C ALA A 14 35.04 -0.24 1.27
N ALA A 15 34.12 0.53 1.88
CA ALA A 15 33.62 1.80 1.35
C ALA A 15 33.01 2.69 2.47
N ALA A 16 33.71 3.79 2.71
CA ALA A 16 33.32 5.13 3.20
C ALA A 16 32.22 5.30 4.28
N VAL A 17 32.70 5.75 5.44
CA VAL A 17 31.98 6.39 6.54
C VAL A 17 31.65 7.83 6.18
N ALA A 18 30.42 8.27 6.46
CA ALA A 18 30.09 9.68 6.68
C ALA A 18 29.26 9.81 7.96
N LEU A 19 29.95 10.05 9.07
CA LEU A 19 29.38 10.47 10.35
C LEU A 19 29.24 12.00 10.30
N LEU A 20 28.01 12.52 10.25
CA LEU A 20 27.77 13.92 10.59
C LEU A 20 27.52 14.01 12.11
N SER A 21 28.56 14.41 12.81
CA SER A 21 28.50 14.82 14.21
C SER A 21 27.84 16.20 14.30
N LEU A 22 26.66 16.29 14.90
CA LEU A 22 26.09 17.57 15.36
C LEU A 22 26.68 17.92 16.72
N THR A 23 27.67 18.81 16.73
CA THR A 23 28.08 19.52 17.95
C THR A 23 27.20 20.75 18.15
N ALA A 24 26.40 20.72 19.21
CA ALA A 24 25.67 21.85 19.74
C ALA A 24 26.63 22.85 20.41
N CYS A 25 26.60 24.11 19.98
CA CYS A 25 27.19 25.22 20.72
C CYS A 25 26.06 26.06 21.33
N SER A 26 25.96 26.01 22.66
CA SER A 26 25.23 26.98 23.46
C SER A 26 25.99 28.32 23.43
N GLY A 27 25.32 29.39 23.01
CA GLY A 27 25.91 30.73 22.96
C GLY A 27 24.85 31.82 22.79
N SER A 28 24.81 32.74 23.73
CA SER A 28 23.84 33.81 23.93
C SER A 28 23.96 34.97 22.93
N SER A 29 22.85 35.71 22.79
CA SER A 29 22.72 37.12 22.37
C SER A 29 22.65 37.46 20.87
N GLY A 30 21.43 37.76 20.43
CA GLY A 30 21.03 38.98 19.73
C GLY A 30 21.70 39.33 18.39
N ALA A 31 20.93 39.19 17.30
CA ALA A 31 20.80 40.20 16.25
C ALA A 31 19.78 39.73 15.19
N THR A 32 18.77 40.55 14.93
CA THR A 32 17.90 40.47 13.76
C THR A 32 18.71 40.68 12.49
N ALA A 33 18.72 39.69 11.60
CA ALA A 33 19.16 39.87 10.22
C ALA A 33 18.23 39.08 9.28
N THR A 34 17.44 39.84 8.52
CA THR A 34 16.56 39.36 7.45
C THR A 34 17.44 38.83 6.32
N ALA A 35 17.46 37.52 6.10
CA ALA A 35 18.17 36.92 4.98
C ALA A 35 17.26 36.91 3.74
N THR A 36 17.51 37.83 2.81
CA THR A 36 16.91 37.82 1.48
C THR A 36 17.69 36.86 0.59
N ALA A 37 17.11 35.73 0.22
CA ALA A 37 17.69 34.79 -0.73
C ALA A 37 17.26 35.15 -2.17
N THR A 38 18.21 35.52 -3.01
CA THR A 38 18.01 35.74 -4.45
C THR A 38 18.26 34.42 -5.18
N VAL A 39 17.23 33.87 -5.84
CA VAL A 39 17.34 32.66 -6.66
C VAL A 39 17.47 33.09 -8.13
N THR A 40 18.61 32.76 -8.75
CA THR A 40 18.82 32.94 -10.20
C THR A 40 18.37 31.67 -10.92
N VAL A 41 17.32 31.76 -11.73
CA VAL A 41 16.84 30.68 -12.60
C VAL A 41 17.44 30.87 -13.99
N THR A 42 18.26 29.91 -14.43
CA THR A 42 18.77 29.86 -15.80
C THR A 42 17.91 28.87 -16.60
N ALA A 43 17.08 29.37 -17.51
CA ALA A 43 16.33 28.56 -18.46
C ALA A 43 17.19 28.23 -19.70
N PRO A 44 17.18 26.99 -20.22
CA PRO A 44 17.80 26.70 -21.51
C PRO A 44 16.88 27.10 -22.68
N ALA A 45 17.52 27.60 -23.74
CA ALA A 45 16.90 28.09 -24.96
C ALA A 45 16.48 26.96 -25.92
N SER A 46 15.27 27.09 -26.47
CA SER A 46 14.87 26.62 -27.82
C SER A 46 15.08 27.80 -28.79
N PRO A 47 15.15 27.69 -30.15
CA PRO A 47 14.62 26.63 -31.04
C PRO A 47 15.46 26.31 -32.30
N ALA A 48 15.00 25.33 -33.12
CA ALA A 48 14.90 25.44 -34.60
C ALA A 48 14.47 24.11 -35.28
N GLU A 49 13.40 24.14 -36.09
CA GLU A 49 13.22 23.27 -37.27
C GLU A 49 13.88 23.96 -38.50
N PRO A 50 14.24 23.25 -39.61
CA PRO A 50 13.24 22.97 -40.67
C PRO A 50 13.47 21.72 -41.57
N SER A 51 12.37 21.29 -42.21
CA SER A 51 12.20 20.81 -43.61
C SER A 51 12.95 19.58 -44.18
N GLY A 52 12.15 18.59 -44.59
CA GLY A 52 11.98 18.19 -46.01
C GLY A 52 13.02 17.27 -46.68
N ASN A 53 12.62 16.02 -46.98
CA ASN A 53 12.56 15.42 -48.34
C ASN A 53 12.50 13.88 -48.31
N THR A 54 11.62 13.32 -49.15
CA THR A 54 11.59 11.91 -49.60
C THR A 54 12.07 11.88 -51.06
N PRO A 55 12.86 10.87 -51.46
CA PRO A 55 12.40 9.84 -52.42
C PRO A 55 12.91 8.43 -52.04
N GLU A 56 12.06 7.40 -52.00
CA GLU A 56 11.70 6.47 -53.10
C GLU A 56 12.62 5.23 -53.23
N ALA A 57 12.00 4.08 -52.95
CA ALA A 57 12.07 2.75 -53.60
C ALA A 57 13.22 1.73 -53.37
N SER A 58 12.72 0.53 -53.00
CA SER A 58 13.09 -0.81 -53.49
C SER A 58 14.23 -1.56 -52.79
N GLN A 59 13.90 -2.62 -52.04
CA GLN A 59 13.87 -4.03 -52.49
C GLN A 59 13.74 -4.98 -51.26
N ASP A 60 12.66 -5.78 -51.22
CA ASP A 60 12.58 -7.09 -50.54
C ASP A 60 13.41 -8.13 -51.36
N PRO A 61 13.72 -9.37 -50.90
CA PRO A 61 13.25 -10.07 -49.70
C PRO A 61 14.34 -10.81 -48.88
N GLY A 62 14.04 -11.16 -47.63
CA GLY A 62 14.90 -12.02 -46.81
C GLY A 62 14.21 -12.56 -45.56
N THR A 63 13.68 -13.78 -45.68
CA THR A 63 13.21 -14.67 -44.62
C THR A 63 14.11 -14.71 -43.38
N SER A 64 13.55 -14.53 -42.17
CA SER A 64 13.57 -15.54 -41.08
C SER A 64 13.08 -14.96 -39.75
N ASP A 65 12.17 -15.72 -39.13
CA ASP A 65 11.91 -15.83 -37.69
C ASP A 65 11.34 -14.63 -36.93
N THR A 66 10.01 -14.48 -37.06
CA THR A 66 9.17 -13.86 -36.02
C THR A 66 8.98 -14.85 -34.88
N PRO A 67 9.33 -14.54 -33.62
CA PRO A 67 8.87 -15.34 -32.49
C PRO A 67 7.37 -15.07 -32.30
N GLU A 68 6.58 -16.09 -32.56
CA GLU A 68 5.18 -16.22 -32.17
C GLU A 68 5.04 -15.85 -30.68
N PRO A 69 4.22 -14.85 -30.30
CA PRO A 69 3.93 -14.64 -28.90
C PRO A 69 3.13 -15.85 -28.42
N ALA A 70 3.75 -16.64 -27.54
CA ALA A 70 3.14 -17.76 -26.88
C ALA A 70 1.76 -17.33 -26.36
N ALA A 71 0.71 -17.90 -26.95
CA ALA A 71 -0.64 -17.78 -26.44
C ALA A 71 -0.65 -18.43 -25.05
N THR A 72 -0.49 -17.61 -24.01
CA THR A 72 -0.86 -18.01 -22.66
C THR A 72 -2.37 -18.22 -22.69
N THR A 73 -2.78 -19.48 -22.81
CA THR A 73 -4.16 -19.90 -22.65
C THR A 73 -4.62 -19.41 -21.29
N ALA A 74 -5.36 -18.30 -21.25
CA ALA A 74 -5.99 -17.82 -20.06
C ALA A 74 -6.98 -18.90 -19.60
N THR A 75 -6.63 -19.61 -18.52
CA THR A 75 -7.54 -20.55 -17.87
C THR A 75 -8.87 -19.84 -17.64
N PRO A 76 -10.01 -20.43 -18.04
CA PRO A 76 -11.31 -19.79 -17.86
C PRO A 76 -11.51 -19.46 -16.38
N ARG A 77 -11.68 -18.16 -16.11
CA ARG A 77 -11.88 -17.58 -14.78
C ARG A 77 -13.06 -18.30 -14.12
N LYS A 78 -12.81 -19.12 -13.10
CA LYS A 78 -13.89 -19.62 -12.24
C LYS A 78 -14.56 -18.39 -11.64
N THR A 79 -15.82 -18.15 -12.02
CA THR A 79 -16.64 -17.12 -11.39
C THR A 79 -16.81 -17.52 -9.93
N GLU A 80 -16.00 -16.94 -9.04
CA GLU A 80 -16.16 -17.10 -7.60
C GLU A 80 -17.56 -16.60 -7.23
N LYS A 81 -18.30 -17.37 -6.44
CA LYS A 81 -19.64 -16.97 -5.98
C LYS A 81 -19.51 -15.66 -5.22
N ALA A 82 -20.30 -14.65 -5.60
CA ALA A 82 -20.32 -13.37 -4.89
C ALA A 82 -20.57 -13.59 -3.40
N GLY A 83 -19.64 -13.12 -2.55
CA GLY A 83 -19.79 -13.19 -1.10
C GLY A 83 -20.79 -12.15 -0.58
N PRO A 84 -20.97 -12.08 0.75
CA PRO A 84 -21.98 -11.22 1.37
C PRO A 84 -21.74 -9.75 1.01
N PRO A 85 -22.81 -8.96 0.81
CA PRO A 85 -22.65 -7.55 0.45
C PRO A 85 -22.02 -6.76 1.61
N ILE A 86 -21.33 -5.66 1.27
CA ILE A 86 -20.98 -4.63 2.24
C ILE A 86 -22.28 -4.06 2.83
N THR A 87 -22.36 -3.99 4.17
CA THR A 87 -23.51 -3.44 4.91
C THR A 87 -23.01 -2.70 6.15
N ALA A 88 -23.93 -2.08 6.90
CA ALA A 88 -23.60 -1.45 8.18
C ALA A 88 -23.19 -2.46 9.27
N ALA A 89 -23.49 -3.75 9.10
CA ALA A 89 -23.12 -4.78 10.07
C ALA A 89 -21.61 -5.06 10.02
N THR A 90 -20.98 -5.16 11.20
CA THR A 90 -19.56 -5.52 11.30
C THR A 90 -19.36 -6.97 10.86
N PRO A 91 -18.60 -7.24 9.78
CA PRO A 91 -18.37 -8.61 9.30
C PRO A 91 -17.50 -9.39 10.30
N GLY A 92 -17.50 -10.72 10.15
CA GLY A 92 -16.52 -11.57 10.80
C GLY A 92 -15.11 -11.25 10.32
N VAL A 93 -14.13 -11.33 11.22
CA VAL A 93 -12.72 -11.07 10.91
C VAL A 93 -12.12 -12.19 10.05
N PHE A 94 -12.46 -13.45 10.34
CA PHE A 94 -11.96 -14.62 9.61
C PHE A 94 -12.96 -15.14 8.58
N GLY A 95 -13.55 -14.24 7.78
CA GLY A 95 -14.51 -14.65 6.74
C GLY A 95 -13.81 -15.22 5.50
N GLU A 96 -14.26 -16.37 5.04
CA GLU A 96 -13.64 -17.14 3.94
C GLU A 96 -14.06 -16.69 2.52
N THR A 97 -14.87 -15.63 2.42
CA THR A 97 -15.35 -15.09 1.14
C THR A 97 -15.11 -13.59 1.07
N PHE A 98 -14.80 -13.08 -0.12
CA PHE A 98 -14.74 -11.63 -0.35
C PHE A 98 -16.11 -11.01 -0.18
N GLN A 99 -16.17 -9.88 0.54
CA GLN A 99 -17.40 -9.08 0.54
C GLN A 99 -17.63 -8.47 -0.84
N SER A 100 -18.89 -8.41 -1.27
CA SER A 100 -19.26 -7.87 -2.58
C SER A 100 -19.81 -6.44 -2.47
N ASP A 101 -19.69 -5.69 -3.56
CA ASP A 101 -20.44 -4.46 -3.78
C ASP A 101 -21.20 -4.56 -5.12
N PRO A 102 -22.38 -5.22 -5.15
CA PRO A 102 -23.11 -5.49 -6.40
C PRO A 102 -23.47 -4.27 -7.27
N GLY A 103 -23.36 -3.05 -6.73
CA GLY A 103 -23.67 -1.81 -7.45
C GLY A 103 -22.43 -1.06 -7.92
N HIS A 104 -21.23 -1.58 -7.62
CA HIS A 104 -19.98 -0.93 -7.96
C HIS A 104 -19.52 -1.33 -9.36
N ASP A 105 -19.15 -0.33 -10.15
CA ASP A 105 -18.63 -0.52 -11.50
C ASP A 105 -17.12 -0.32 -11.51
N PHE A 106 -16.38 -1.41 -11.29
CA PHE A 106 -14.92 -1.41 -11.23
C PHE A 106 -14.25 -1.04 -12.57
N THR A 107 -15.00 -1.00 -13.69
CA THR A 107 -14.46 -0.56 -14.98
C THR A 107 -14.27 0.95 -15.07
N LYS A 108 -14.92 1.71 -14.16
CA LYS A 108 -14.85 3.18 -14.11
C LYS A 108 -13.72 3.71 -13.23
N GLY A 109 -12.83 2.82 -12.78
CA GLY A 109 -11.71 3.16 -11.91
C GLY A 109 -12.07 3.05 -10.43
N LEU A 110 -11.13 3.51 -9.58
CA LEU A 110 -11.28 3.42 -8.14
C LEU A 110 -12.24 4.49 -7.63
N SER A 111 -13.31 4.05 -6.98
CA SER A 111 -14.23 4.93 -6.27
C SER A 111 -14.57 4.34 -4.89
N PRO A 112 -15.20 5.11 -3.99
CA PRO A 112 -15.56 4.56 -2.69
C PRO A 112 -16.52 3.38 -2.84
N SER A 113 -16.39 2.40 -1.94
CA SER A 113 -17.44 1.40 -1.77
C SER A 113 -18.73 2.06 -1.26
N ARG A 114 -19.83 1.31 -1.31
CA ARG A 114 -21.06 1.67 -0.59
C ARG A 114 -20.80 1.88 0.91
N ASP A 115 -21.69 2.65 1.54
CA ASP A 115 -21.68 2.83 2.99
C ASP A 115 -21.75 1.48 3.73
N GLY A 116 -20.86 1.27 4.69
CA GLY A 116 -20.80 0.02 5.45
C GLY A 116 -19.41 -0.31 5.98
N VAL A 117 -19.24 -1.54 6.41
CA VAL A 117 -17.98 -2.08 6.95
C VAL A 117 -17.45 -3.17 6.03
N LEU A 118 -16.25 -2.93 5.48
CA LEU A 118 -15.51 -3.88 4.67
C LEU A 118 -14.37 -4.49 5.49
N ARG A 119 -14.20 -5.80 5.43
CA ARG A 119 -12.95 -6.47 5.79
C ARG A 119 -11.99 -6.38 4.61
N GLY A 120 -10.89 -5.65 4.80
CA GLY A 120 -9.97 -5.37 3.70
C GLY A 120 -8.53 -5.11 4.12
N GLN A 121 -7.67 -5.04 3.12
CA GLN A 121 -6.32 -4.50 3.21
C GLN A 121 -6.38 -3.04 2.76
N LEU A 122 -5.74 -2.14 3.51
CA LEU A 122 -5.74 -0.71 3.27
C LEU A 122 -4.30 -0.23 3.02
N VAL A 123 -4.12 0.55 1.96
CA VAL A 123 -2.83 1.15 1.58
C VAL A 123 -3.06 2.62 1.25
N THR A 124 -2.19 3.51 1.72
CA THR A 124 -2.26 4.94 1.37
C THR A 124 -1.82 5.16 -0.07
N MET A 125 -2.50 6.07 -0.77
CA MET A 125 -2.08 6.54 -2.08
C MET A 125 -1.06 7.68 -1.95
N GLN A 126 -0.50 8.14 -3.07
CA GLN A 126 0.55 9.18 -3.11
C GLN A 126 0.16 10.50 -2.42
N ASP A 127 -1.13 10.76 -2.21
CA ASP A 127 -1.65 11.97 -1.58
C ASP A 127 -1.85 11.85 -0.07
N GLU A 128 -1.48 10.72 0.56
CA GLU A 128 -1.58 10.33 1.99
C GLU A 128 -2.97 10.50 2.65
N ASN A 129 -3.90 11.12 1.94
CA ASN A 129 -5.23 11.49 2.37
C ASN A 129 -6.29 10.66 1.67
N VAL A 130 -5.94 9.95 0.59
CA VAL A 130 -6.75 8.91 -0.02
C VAL A 130 -6.09 7.56 0.25
N ALA A 131 -6.91 6.58 0.59
CA ALA A 131 -6.46 5.20 0.72
C ALA A 131 -7.13 4.34 -0.35
N GLU A 132 -6.34 3.49 -0.98
CA GLU A 132 -6.83 2.33 -1.70
C GLU A 132 -7.14 1.24 -0.66
N TYR A 133 -8.24 0.52 -0.86
CA TYR A 133 -8.54 -0.64 -0.05
C TYR A 133 -9.22 -1.74 -0.85
N ARG A 134 -8.84 -2.98 -0.54
CA ARG A 134 -9.27 -4.18 -1.25
C ARG A 134 -9.90 -5.17 -0.28
N PRO A 135 -11.00 -5.85 -0.65
CA PRO A 135 -11.59 -6.88 0.20
C PRO A 135 -10.59 -8.01 0.39
N ILE A 136 -10.56 -8.60 1.58
CA ILE A 136 -9.74 -9.78 1.86
C ILE A 136 -10.60 -10.93 2.38
N LYS A 137 -10.18 -12.16 2.07
CA LYS A 137 -10.71 -13.38 2.67
C LYS A 137 -9.66 -14.02 3.56
N PHE A 138 -10.12 -14.76 4.56
CA PHE A 138 -9.26 -15.60 5.37
C PHE A 138 -9.21 -17.00 4.76
N VAL A 139 -8.01 -17.55 4.63
CA VAL A 139 -7.78 -18.92 4.19
C VAL A 139 -7.28 -19.71 5.39
N PRO A 140 -8.12 -20.57 6.00
CA PRO A 140 -7.72 -21.35 7.16
C PRO A 140 -6.72 -22.44 6.77
N GLU A 141 -5.73 -22.67 7.64
CA GLU A 141 -4.89 -23.86 7.59
C GLU A 141 -5.66 -25.09 8.11
N VAL A 142 -5.21 -26.28 7.71
CA VAL A 142 -5.84 -27.55 8.12
C VAL A 142 -5.84 -27.65 9.65
N GLY A 143 -7.04 -27.71 10.23
CA GLY A 143 -7.23 -27.93 11.67
C GLY A 143 -7.41 -26.68 12.54
N GLY A 144 -7.48 -25.46 11.98
CA GLY A 144 -7.68 -24.25 12.77
C GLY A 144 -8.61 -23.22 12.11
N SER A 145 -9.56 -22.67 12.88
CA SER A 145 -10.42 -21.57 12.41
C SER A 145 -9.74 -20.19 12.47
N THR A 146 -8.61 -20.09 13.15
CA THR A 146 -7.86 -18.83 13.40
C THR A 146 -6.39 -18.92 12.99
N ASN A 147 -5.93 -20.10 12.55
CA ASN A 147 -4.60 -20.29 11.96
C ASN A 147 -4.77 -20.27 10.46
N GLY A 148 -4.00 -19.44 9.77
CA GLY A 148 -4.16 -19.19 8.35
C GLY A 148 -3.68 -17.80 7.95
N HIS A 149 -3.98 -17.41 6.72
CA HIS A 149 -3.54 -16.15 6.16
C HIS A 149 -4.68 -15.39 5.47
N PHE A 150 -4.48 -14.10 5.29
CA PHE A 150 -5.38 -13.27 4.51
C PHE A 150 -4.94 -13.22 3.06
N GLU A 151 -5.89 -13.40 2.15
CA GLU A 151 -5.69 -13.26 0.72
C GLU A 151 -6.54 -12.11 0.18
N GLY A 152 -5.96 -11.35 -0.75
CA GLY A 152 -6.69 -10.42 -1.60
C GLY A 152 -7.33 -11.14 -2.80
N PRO A 153 -8.09 -10.40 -3.62
CA PRO A 153 -8.64 -10.92 -4.87
C PRO A 153 -7.51 -11.41 -5.79
N PRO A 154 -7.77 -12.39 -6.68
CA PRO A 154 -6.79 -12.84 -7.66
C PRO A 154 -6.21 -11.67 -8.47
N GLU A 155 -4.97 -11.82 -8.93
CA GLU A 155 -4.37 -10.83 -9.82
C GLU A 155 -5.23 -10.64 -11.08
N GLY A 156 -5.48 -9.38 -11.45
CA GLY A 156 -6.37 -9.02 -12.55
C GLY A 156 -7.86 -8.97 -12.19
N ASP A 157 -8.28 -9.32 -10.96
CA ASP A 157 -9.60 -8.96 -10.43
C ASP A 157 -9.57 -7.54 -9.89
N VAL A 158 -10.20 -6.61 -10.62
CA VAL A 158 -10.36 -5.23 -10.19
C VAL A 158 -11.43 -5.19 -9.10
N MET A 159 -11.01 -5.45 -7.87
CA MET A 159 -11.84 -5.30 -6.66
C MET A 159 -11.11 -4.36 -5.68
N ALA A 160 -10.75 -3.18 -6.18
CA ALA A 160 -10.15 -2.13 -5.37
C ALA A 160 -11.08 -0.93 -5.32
N PHE A 161 -11.14 -0.32 -4.14
CA PHE A 161 -11.87 0.92 -3.89
C PHE A 161 -10.85 1.99 -3.52
N ALA A 162 -11.21 3.26 -3.69
CA ALA A 162 -10.45 4.37 -3.15
C ALA A 162 -11.37 5.37 -2.49
N ALA A 163 -10.98 5.87 -1.31
CA ALA A 163 -11.74 6.90 -0.63
C ALA A 163 -10.82 7.78 0.24
N PRO A 164 -11.15 9.07 0.39
CA PRO A 164 -10.46 9.93 1.33
C PRO A 164 -10.63 9.44 2.78
N LEU A 165 -9.56 9.53 3.54
CA LEU A 165 -9.55 9.41 5.00
C LEU A 165 -10.20 10.65 5.61
N ALA A 166 -11.25 10.46 6.41
CA ALA A 166 -11.87 11.56 7.16
C ALA A 166 -10.83 12.26 8.03
N LYS A 167 -11.02 13.57 8.26
CA LYS A 167 -10.10 14.36 9.11
C LYS A 167 -10.00 13.82 10.54
N ASP A 168 -11.11 13.30 11.04
CA ASP A 168 -11.30 12.74 12.38
C ASP A 168 -11.43 11.21 12.36
N VAL A 169 -10.87 10.54 11.34
CA VAL A 169 -10.89 9.08 11.21
C VAL A 169 -10.49 8.39 12.51
N GLU A 170 -11.33 7.48 12.99
CA GLU A 170 -11.04 6.71 14.18
C GLU A 170 -10.16 5.51 13.81
N PHE A 171 -8.90 5.50 14.25
CA PHE A 171 -8.02 4.35 14.09
C PHE A 171 -7.84 3.59 15.40
N LEU A 172 -8.20 2.31 15.41
CA LEU A 172 -7.97 1.39 16.52
C LEU A 172 -6.92 0.36 16.11
N SER A 173 -5.74 0.40 16.74
CA SER A 173 -4.62 -0.49 16.42
C SER A 173 -4.66 -1.78 17.25
N ALA A 174 -4.24 -2.87 16.63
CA ALA A 174 -4.06 -4.19 17.25
C ALA A 174 -2.63 -4.40 17.78
N VAL A 175 -1.67 -3.60 17.29
CA VAL A 175 -0.25 -3.62 17.68
C VAL A 175 0.15 -2.37 18.49
N GLY A 176 -0.86 -1.62 18.93
CA GLY A 176 -0.72 -0.37 19.64
C GLY A 176 -0.09 0.75 18.84
N CYS A 177 -0.09 1.96 19.40
CA CYS A 177 0.38 3.14 18.66
C CYS A 177 1.90 3.15 18.45
N LYS A 178 2.63 2.37 19.24
CA LYS A 178 4.08 2.18 19.12
C LYS A 178 4.45 0.99 18.23
N GLY A 179 3.54 0.05 17.99
CA GLY A 179 3.78 -1.13 17.14
C GLY A 179 4.37 -2.34 17.88
N ASN A 180 4.48 -2.28 19.21
CA ASN A 180 5.11 -3.30 20.04
C ASN A 180 4.21 -3.82 21.17
N ASP A 181 2.95 -3.40 21.21
CA ASP A 181 1.98 -3.77 22.25
C ASP A 181 0.80 -4.49 21.61
N GLN A 182 0.46 -5.70 22.06
CA GLN A 182 -0.75 -6.36 21.55
C GLN A 182 -1.99 -5.75 22.22
N THR A 183 -2.80 -5.01 21.46
CA THR A 183 -3.97 -4.26 21.95
C THR A 183 -5.25 -4.75 21.27
N ILE A 184 -5.62 -6.00 21.53
CA ILE A 184 -6.75 -6.68 20.89
C ILE A 184 -7.88 -7.01 21.86
N ASN A 185 -9.10 -7.15 21.34
CA ASN A 185 -10.22 -7.76 22.07
C ASN A 185 -10.43 -9.25 21.68
N SER A 186 -11.46 -9.88 22.24
CA SER A 186 -11.83 -11.27 21.95
C SER A 186 -12.25 -11.56 20.49
N ARG A 187 -12.42 -10.52 19.66
CA ARG A 187 -12.70 -10.64 18.23
C ARG A 187 -11.45 -10.45 17.36
N TYR A 188 -10.26 -10.43 17.94
CA TYR A 188 -8.98 -10.25 17.21
C TYR A 188 -8.88 -8.90 16.48
N VAL A 189 -9.50 -7.86 17.05
CA VAL A 189 -9.42 -6.50 16.50
C VAL A 189 -8.86 -5.52 17.52
N GLY A 190 -8.23 -4.47 17.00
CA GLY A 190 -7.62 -3.40 17.78
C GLY A 190 -8.57 -2.69 18.72
N THR A 191 -8.07 -2.29 19.88
CA THR A 191 -8.81 -1.52 20.91
C THR A 191 -8.13 -0.21 21.27
N GLN A 192 -6.83 -0.04 20.99
CA GLN A 192 -6.12 1.18 21.32
C GLN A 192 -6.34 2.22 20.23
N ARG A 193 -6.92 3.37 20.60
CA ARG A 193 -7.04 4.52 19.71
C ARG A 193 -5.69 5.15 19.44
N CYS A 194 -5.35 5.30 18.15
CA CYS A 194 -4.12 5.94 17.69
C CYS A 194 -4.42 7.14 16.79
N SER A 195 -3.40 7.95 16.52
CA SER A 195 -3.52 9.14 15.66
C SER A 195 -3.77 8.75 14.19
N ARG A 196 -4.31 9.70 13.43
CA ARG A 196 -4.46 9.59 11.97
C ARG A 196 -3.11 9.39 11.29
N ASP A 197 -2.06 10.07 11.74
CA ASP A 197 -0.71 9.90 11.17
C ASP A 197 -0.19 8.48 11.39
N LYS A 198 -0.55 7.84 12.51
CA LYS A 198 -0.20 6.44 12.74
C LYS A 198 -0.97 5.50 11.81
N LEU A 199 -2.24 5.80 11.52
CA LEU A 199 -3.00 5.07 10.50
C LEU A 199 -2.29 5.16 9.14
N ILE A 200 -1.92 6.37 8.71
CA ILE A 200 -1.23 6.62 7.44
C ILE A 200 0.08 5.83 7.39
N LEU A 201 0.91 5.91 8.43
CA LEU A 201 2.17 5.17 8.50
C LEU A 201 1.98 3.64 8.44
N ARG A 202 0.90 3.12 9.04
CA ARG A 202 0.58 1.68 8.99
C ARG A 202 0.07 1.25 7.62
N ALA A 203 -0.72 2.10 6.97
CA ALA A 203 -1.24 1.88 5.64
C ALA A 203 -0.13 1.94 4.58
N ASP A 204 0.80 2.87 4.70
CA ASP A 204 1.94 3.03 3.78
C ASP A 204 2.88 1.82 3.80
N ALA A 205 3.03 1.18 4.97
CA ALA A 205 3.74 -0.08 5.09
C ALA A 205 3.08 -1.26 4.33
N GLY A 206 1.84 -1.10 3.84
CA GLY A 206 1.15 -2.07 2.99
C GLY A 206 0.50 -3.26 3.71
N ASP A 207 0.80 -3.45 5.00
CA ASP A 207 0.37 -4.63 5.77
C ASP A 207 -0.90 -4.44 6.61
N LEU A 208 -1.56 -3.29 6.49
CA LEU A 208 -2.73 -2.97 7.31
C LEU A 208 -3.98 -3.73 6.87
N ARG A 209 -4.22 -4.88 7.49
CA ARG A 209 -5.50 -5.61 7.42
C ARG A 209 -6.46 -5.04 8.46
N ALA A 210 -7.68 -4.69 8.06
CA ALA A 210 -8.60 -3.97 8.93
C ALA A 210 -10.08 -4.19 8.59
N LEU A 211 -10.93 -3.83 9.56
CA LEU A 211 -12.33 -3.49 9.33
C LEU A 211 -12.41 -1.99 9.00
N ILE A 212 -12.76 -1.69 7.75
CA ILE A 212 -12.75 -0.36 7.14
C ILE A 212 -14.20 0.10 7.03
N THR A 213 -14.55 1.16 7.75
CA THR A 213 -15.89 1.73 7.72
C THR A 213 -15.93 2.91 6.77
N VAL A 214 -16.76 2.81 5.74
CA VAL A 214 -17.03 3.87 4.78
C VAL A 214 -18.39 4.49 5.06
N ARG A 215 -18.45 5.81 5.06
CA ARG A 215 -19.69 6.57 5.21
C ARG A 215 -19.62 7.84 4.37
N ARG A 216 -20.62 8.08 3.53
CA ARG A 216 -20.68 9.26 2.63
C ARG A 216 -19.41 9.41 1.81
N GLY A 217 -18.90 8.30 1.28
CA GLY A 217 -17.72 8.26 0.41
C GLY A 217 -16.38 8.52 1.11
N GLN A 218 -16.32 8.50 2.45
CA GLN A 218 -15.10 8.69 3.24
C GLN A 218 -14.86 7.49 4.17
N ILE A 219 -13.59 7.19 4.42
CA ILE A 219 -13.19 6.24 5.46
C ILE A 219 -13.23 6.97 6.80
N VAL A 220 -14.19 6.58 7.64
CA VAL A 220 -14.45 7.23 8.94
C VAL A 220 -13.92 6.44 10.13
N LYS A 221 -13.67 5.13 9.96
CA LYS A 221 -13.12 4.28 11.00
C LYS A 221 -12.32 3.13 10.39
N VAL A 222 -11.16 2.85 10.99
CA VAL A 222 -10.30 1.72 10.65
C VAL A 222 -9.98 0.98 11.94
N VAL A 223 -10.35 -0.30 12.00
CA VAL A 223 -10.04 -1.17 13.14
C VAL A 223 -9.10 -2.26 12.66
N GLU A 224 -7.84 -2.21 13.07
CA GLU A 224 -6.82 -3.17 12.66
C GLU A 224 -7.20 -4.57 13.12
N ILE A 225 -7.04 -5.54 12.21
CA ILE A 225 -7.22 -6.96 12.46
C ILE A 225 -5.87 -7.53 12.89
N TYR A 226 -5.86 -8.24 14.00
CA TYR A 226 -4.70 -9.04 14.39
C TYR A 226 -4.74 -10.37 13.63
N ALA A 227 -3.75 -10.55 12.75
CA ALA A 227 -3.43 -11.84 12.17
C ALA A 227 -2.26 -12.43 12.98
N PRO A 228 -2.45 -13.54 13.71
CA PRO A 228 -1.38 -14.22 14.44
C PRO A 228 -0.32 -14.81 13.51
#